data_AF-A0A8X6FZ63-F1
#
_entry.id   AF-A0A8X6FZ63-F1
#
_cell.length_a   1.000
_cell.length_b   1.000
_cell.length_c   1.000
_cell.angle_alpha   90.00
_cell.angle_beta   90.00
_cell.angle_gamma   90.00
#
_symmetry.space_group_name_H-M   'P 1'
#
loop_
_entity.id
_entity.type
_entity.pdbx_description
1 polymer ?
#
loop_
_entity_poly.entity_id
_entity_poly.type
_entity_poly.pdbx_seq_one_letter_code
_entity_poly.pdbx_strand_id
1 'polypeptide(L)'
;MFKSSIENKNWMMLKEPWKVSAAVRRVLEDFLETVRELEPVFENAKASVCDRVSDSGRSVNFSFSSSGNELAHSISNDRMIIRINKLFSKSSETLKNAEFTSDFILNRIMKMTLKSYLEYIRQKTFNRFGLQQIQIDVHCLELRVLPHLKNEGIFKSLFDDIISSCYSRTIQPEFMNPQVVSLLCQNF
;
A
#
# COMPACT_ATOMS: atom_id res chain seq x y z
N MET A 1 -7.36 1.06 -20.69
CA MET A 1 -7.81 2.46 -20.49
C MET A 1 -7.06 3.20 -19.40
N PHE A 2 -6.90 2.66 -18.18
CA PHE A 2 -6.11 3.31 -17.11
C PHE A 2 -4.66 3.61 -17.51
N LYS A 3 -3.97 2.63 -18.08
CA LYS A 3 -2.59 2.78 -18.56
C LYS A 3 -2.48 3.96 -19.55
N SER A 4 -3.40 4.05 -20.50
CA SER A 4 -3.44 5.14 -21.50
C SER A 4 -3.67 6.53 -20.91
N SER A 5 -4.49 6.65 -19.86
CA SER A 5 -4.77 7.94 -19.20
C SER A 5 -3.59 8.49 -18.40
N ILE A 6 -2.73 7.61 -17.90
CA ILE A 6 -1.54 7.94 -17.12
C ILE A 6 -0.30 8.05 -18.03
N GLU A 7 -0.16 7.17 -19.01
CA GLU A 7 1.05 7.05 -19.84
C GLU A 7 1.17 8.15 -20.90
N ASN A 8 0.04 8.66 -21.42
CA ASN A 8 0.01 9.70 -22.46
C ASN A 8 -0.10 11.14 -21.92
N LYS A 9 -0.09 11.34 -20.60
CA LYS A 9 -0.23 12.67 -20.00
C LYS A 9 1.10 13.42 -20.07
N ASN A 10 1.12 14.55 -20.78
CA ASN A 10 2.30 15.42 -20.84
C ASN A 10 2.37 16.32 -19.59
N TRP A 11 3.09 15.88 -18.57
CA TRP A 11 3.27 16.58 -17.29
C TRP A 11 3.99 17.92 -17.39
N MET A 12 4.66 18.20 -18.51
CA MET A 12 5.40 19.45 -18.74
C MET A 12 4.51 20.56 -19.30
N MET A 13 3.39 20.22 -19.92
CA MET A 13 2.46 21.15 -20.59
C MET A 13 1.12 21.27 -19.87
N LEU A 14 1.06 20.84 -18.60
CA LEU A 14 -0.16 20.95 -17.81
C LEU A 14 -0.51 22.40 -17.53
N LYS A 15 -1.81 22.68 -17.55
CA LYS A 15 -2.41 23.91 -17.07
C LYS A 15 -2.80 23.76 -15.60
N GLU A 16 -3.16 24.88 -14.98
CA GLU A 16 -3.59 24.90 -13.59
C GLU A 16 -4.71 23.89 -13.30
N PRO A 17 -4.52 23.03 -12.28
CA PRO A 17 -5.49 22.01 -11.95
C PRO A 17 -6.66 22.61 -11.15
N TRP A 18 -7.87 22.22 -11.50
CA TRP A 18 -9.12 22.70 -10.88
C TRP A 18 -10.02 21.56 -10.37
N LYS A 19 -9.53 20.32 -10.41
CA LYS A 19 -10.22 19.12 -9.92
C LYS A 19 -9.27 17.93 -9.76
N VAL A 20 -9.74 16.91 -9.05
CA VAL A 20 -9.06 15.61 -8.94
C VAL A 20 -8.97 14.93 -10.32
N SER A 21 -7.81 14.35 -10.62
CA SER A 21 -7.58 13.71 -11.91
C SER A 21 -8.47 12.50 -12.11
N ALA A 22 -8.90 12.26 -13.36
CA ALA A 22 -9.77 11.13 -13.68
C ALA A 22 -9.17 9.76 -13.27
N ALA A 23 -7.84 9.65 -13.31
CA ALA A 23 -7.15 8.45 -12.88
C ALA A 23 -7.35 8.19 -11.38
N VAL A 24 -7.14 9.21 -10.54
CA VAL A 24 -7.36 9.06 -9.08
C VAL A 24 -8.83 8.85 -8.76
N ARG A 25 -9.73 9.57 -9.41
CA ARG A 25 -11.18 9.35 -9.23
C ARG A 25 -11.56 7.90 -9.47
N ARG A 26 -11.03 7.29 -10.53
CA ARG A 26 -11.35 5.90 -10.82
C ARG A 26 -10.66 4.90 -9.88
N VAL A 27 -9.43 5.17 -9.42
CA VAL A 27 -8.80 4.37 -8.36
C VAL A 27 -9.63 4.40 -7.08
N LEU A 28 -10.20 5.56 -6.73
CA LEU A 28 -11.09 5.71 -5.57
C LEU A 28 -12.41 4.98 -5.75
N GLU A 29 -13.05 5.09 -6.91
CA GLU A 29 -14.27 4.34 -7.25
C GLU A 29 -14.02 2.83 -7.10
N ASP A 30 -12.98 2.31 -7.76
CA ASP A 30 -12.63 0.89 -7.71
C ASP A 30 -12.29 0.45 -6.27
N PHE A 31 -11.57 1.27 -5.49
CA PHE A 31 -11.25 0.95 -4.10
C PHE A 31 -12.50 0.91 -3.21
N LEU A 32 -13.38 1.91 -3.28
CA LEU A 32 -14.59 1.95 -2.46
C LEU A 32 -15.58 0.84 -2.85
N GLU A 33 -15.63 0.47 -4.13
CA GLU A 33 -16.36 -0.72 -4.58
C GLU A 33 -15.80 -1.99 -3.93
N THR A 34 -14.47 -2.18 -3.91
CA THR A 34 -13.86 -3.33 -3.22
C THR A 34 -14.13 -3.32 -1.71
N VAL A 35 -14.15 -2.16 -1.05
CA VAL A 35 -14.51 -2.06 0.38
C VAL A 35 -15.94 -2.58 0.59
N ARG A 36 -16.88 -2.14 -0.23
CA ARG A 36 -18.30 -2.53 -0.16
C ARG A 36 -18.51 -4.02 -0.41
N GLU A 37 -17.76 -4.62 -1.33
CA GLU A 37 -17.85 -6.04 -1.65
C GLU A 37 -17.22 -6.95 -0.57
N LEU A 38 -16.14 -6.50 0.08
CA LEU A 38 -15.41 -7.31 1.04
C LEU A 38 -16.09 -7.41 2.41
N GLU A 39 -16.85 -6.40 2.82
CA GLU A 39 -17.56 -6.39 4.11
C GLU A 39 -18.49 -7.61 4.31
N PRO A 40 -19.46 -7.90 3.41
CA PRO A 40 -20.36 -9.06 3.57
C PRO A 40 -19.67 -10.41 3.35
N VAL A 41 -18.64 -10.49 2.51
CA VAL A 41 -17.94 -11.76 2.22
C VAL A 41 -17.24 -12.29 3.48
N PHE A 42 -16.65 -11.40 4.28
CA PHE A 42 -15.98 -11.80 5.51
C PHE A 42 -16.94 -12.09 6.66
N GLU A 43 -18.08 -11.41 6.74
CA GLU A 43 -19.14 -11.75 7.70
C GLU A 43 -19.71 -13.14 7.43
N ASN A 44 -20.02 -13.44 6.17
CA ASN A 44 -20.50 -14.76 5.74
C ASN A 44 -19.46 -15.87 5.97
N ALA A 45 -18.18 -15.58 5.73
CA ALA A 45 -17.10 -16.53 5.99
C ALA A 45 -17.00 -16.88 7.49
N LYS A 46 -17.10 -15.89 8.38
CA LYS A 46 -17.10 -16.10 9.83
C LYS A 46 -18.31 -16.92 10.30
N ALA A 47 -19.51 -16.63 9.78
CA ALA A 47 -20.72 -17.39 10.10
C ALA A 47 -20.57 -18.88 9.70
N SER A 48 -20.04 -19.15 8.50
CA SER A 48 -19.84 -20.53 8.01
C SER A 48 -18.84 -21.37 8.80
N VAL A 49 -17.90 -20.71 9.51
CA VAL A 49 -16.92 -21.39 10.38
C VAL A 49 -17.56 -21.75 11.72
N CYS A 50 -18.39 -20.87 12.29
CA CYS A 50 -19.11 -21.15 13.53
C CYS A 50 -20.09 -22.33 13.40
N ASP A 51 -20.73 -22.50 12.24
CA ASP A 51 -21.65 -23.61 11.98
C ASP A 51 -20.94 -24.97 11.80
N ARG A 52 -19.60 -24.99 11.66
CA ARG A 52 -18.81 -26.23 11.50
C ARG A 52 -18.15 -26.72 12.79
N VAL A 53 -18.22 -25.96 13.89
CA VAL A 53 -17.53 -26.30 15.16
C VAL A 53 -18.45 -27.06 16.14
N SER A 54 -19.66 -27.44 15.71
CA SER A 54 -20.54 -28.33 16.49
C SER A 54 -20.53 -29.77 15.99
N ASP A 55 -19.36 -30.40 15.85
CA ASP A 55 -19.26 -31.83 16.16
C ASP A 55 -17.80 -32.31 16.24
N SER A 56 -17.60 -33.36 17.03
CA SER A 56 -16.39 -34.18 17.17
C SER A 56 -15.20 -33.61 17.96
N GLY A 57 -15.22 -33.90 19.26
CA GLY A 57 -14.02 -33.98 20.07
C GLY A 57 -13.09 -35.11 19.63
N ARG A 58 -11.78 -34.84 19.70
CA ARG A 58 -10.62 -35.74 19.94
C ARG A 58 -9.38 -35.14 19.25
N SER A 59 -8.57 -34.35 19.96
CA SER A 59 -7.21 -34.06 19.49
C SER A 59 -6.23 -35.05 20.11
N VAL A 60 -5.69 -35.92 19.26
CA VAL A 60 -4.53 -36.78 19.53
C VAL A 60 -3.27 -35.93 19.62
N ASN A 61 -2.53 -36.06 20.72
CA ASN A 61 -1.20 -35.48 20.90
C ASN A 61 -0.19 -36.23 20.02
N PHE A 62 0.52 -35.51 19.14
CA PHE A 62 1.66 -36.04 18.40
C PHE A 62 2.95 -35.38 18.90
N SER A 63 3.78 -36.16 19.59
CA SER A 63 5.13 -35.78 20.01
C SER A 63 6.12 -36.07 18.90
N PHE A 64 6.80 -35.05 18.38
CA PHE A 64 7.93 -35.22 17.46
C PHE A 64 9.25 -35.04 18.21
N SER A 65 9.98 -36.12 18.40
CA SER A 65 11.37 -36.11 18.83
C SER A 65 12.28 -35.94 17.62
N SER A 66 13.19 -34.95 17.66
CA SER A 66 14.33 -34.90 16.74
C SER A 66 15.61 -34.63 17.51
N SER A 67 16.44 -35.67 17.58
CA SER A 67 17.88 -35.61 17.82
C SER A 67 18.59 -34.95 16.64
N GLY A 68 19.67 -34.20 16.90
CA GLY A 68 20.54 -33.73 15.82
C GLY A 68 21.73 -32.89 16.31
N ASN A 69 22.83 -33.58 16.61
CA ASN A 69 24.23 -33.16 16.83
C ASN A 69 24.63 -31.68 16.62
N GLU A 70 25.28 -31.14 17.65
CA GLU A 70 26.24 -30.03 17.54
C GLU A 70 27.65 -30.56 17.23
N LEU A 71 28.26 -30.08 16.14
CA LEU A 71 29.70 -30.17 15.92
C LEU A 71 30.16 -28.88 15.21
N ALA A 72 30.92 -28.09 15.95
CA ALA A 72 31.53 -26.83 15.53
C ALA A 72 32.77 -27.08 14.65
N HIS A 73 33.00 -26.27 13.61
CA HIS A 73 34.33 -25.87 13.11
C HIS A 73 34.22 -24.82 11.97
N SER A 74 34.67 -23.59 12.22
CA SER A 74 35.57 -22.78 11.36
C SER A 74 35.42 -21.28 11.67
N ILE A 75 36.49 -20.72 12.24
CA ILE A 75 36.54 -19.41 12.86
C ILE A 75 37.04 -18.40 11.81
N SER A 76 36.19 -17.41 11.47
CA SER A 76 36.51 -16.00 11.17
C SER A 76 35.72 -15.41 9.99
N ASN A 77 35.54 -16.12 8.86
CA ASN A 77 34.66 -15.67 7.77
C ASN A 77 33.16 -15.88 8.08
N ASP A 78 32.87 -16.79 8.99
CA ASP A 78 31.52 -17.13 9.39
C ASP A 78 30.81 -16.00 10.09
N ARG A 79 31.46 -15.07 10.81
CA ARG A 79 30.70 -14.01 11.51
C ARG A 79 30.02 -13.02 10.56
N MET A 80 30.65 -12.73 9.42
CA MET A 80 30.05 -11.85 8.41
C MET A 80 28.98 -12.62 7.61
N ILE A 81 29.29 -13.86 7.20
CA ILE A 81 28.34 -14.73 6.50
C ILE A 81 27.14 -15.07 7.38
N ILE A 82 27.33 -15.34 8.68
CA ILE A 82 26.27 -15.53 9.68
C ILE A 82 25.47 -14.25 9.90
N ARG A 83 26.08 -13.05 9.88
CA ARG A 83 25.33 -11.79 9.99
C ARG A 83 24.51 -11.49 8.73
N ILE A 84 25.08 -11.70 7.55
CA ILE A 84 24.39 -11.56 6.26
C ILE A 84 23.28 -12.61 6.15
N ASN A 85 23.59 -13.87 6.44
CA ASN A 85 22.60 -14.93 6.55
C ASN A 85 21.59 -14.63 7.65
N LYS A 86 21.92 -13.97 8.77
CA LYS A 86 20.95 -13.54 9.79
C LYS A 86 20.04 -12.42 9.30
N LEU A 87 20.54 -11.54 8.44
CA LEU A 87 19.73 -10.51 7.76
C LEU A 87 18.78 -11.12 6.71
N PHE A 88 19.19 -12.21 6.03
CA PHE A 88 18.37 -12.93 5.04
C PHE A 88 17.55 -14.12 5.59
N SER A 89 17.93 -14.67 6.75
CA SER A 89 17.18 -15.68 7.52
C SER A 89 16.24 -15.04 8.53
N LYS A 90 16.38 -13.73 8.78
CA LYS A 90 15.24 -12.82 8.94
C LYS A 90 14.49 -12.65 7.61
N SER A 91 14.29 -13.77 6.91
CA SER A 91 13.20 -14.02 6.00
C SER A 91 11.97 -13.46 6.69
N SER A 92 11.37 -12.47 6.05
CA SER A 92 10.24 -11.75 6.59
C SER A 92 9.19 -12.77 7.00
N GLU A 93 8.99 -12.95 8.30
CA GLU A 93 7.86 -13.68 8.86
C GLU A 93 6.51 -12.99 8.55
N THR A 94 6.44 -12.14 7.53
CA THR A 94 5.20 -11.50 7.05
C THR A 94 4.17 -12.47 6.50
N LEU A 95 4.43 -13.78 6.53
CA LEU A 95 3.47 -14.82 6.15
C LEU A 95 3.41 -15.96 7.16
N LYS A 96 3.80 -15.74 8.42
CA LYS A 96 3.42 -16.65 9.50
C LYS A 96 2.07 -16.17 10.05
N ASN A 97 1.01 -16.86 9.64
CA ASN A 97 -0.35 -16.74 10.18
C ASN A 97 -0.97 -15.34 10.14
N ALA A 98 -0.81 -14.60 9.03
CA ALA A 98 -1.69 -13.46 8.80
C ALA A 98 -3.09 -14.03 8.49
N GLU A 99 -4.01 -13.95 9.46
CA GLU A 99 -5.42 -14.20 9.21
C GLU A 99 -5.86 -13.30 8.06
N PHE A 100 -6.23 -13.92 6.93
CA PHE A 100 -6.78 -13.18 5.80
C PHE A 100 -8.05 -12.49 6.28
N THR A 101 -7.92 -11.19 6.55
CA THR A 101 -9.02 -10.30 6.96
C THR A 101 -9.27 -9.32 5.83
N SER A 102 -10.49 -8.78 5.73
CA SER A 102 -10.82 -7.68 4.80
C SER A 102 -9.78 -6.56 4.86
N ASP A 103 -9.39 -6.15 6.08
CA ASP A 103 -8.35 -5.15 6.30
C ASP A 103 -7.00 -5.52 5.70
N PHE A 104 -6.59 -6.78 5.80
CA PHE A 104 -5.30 -7.24 5.26
C PHE A 104 -5.28 -7.10 3.73
N ILE A 105 -6.39 -7.47 3.08
CA ILE A 105 -6.55 -7.38 1.62
C ILE A 105 -6.56 -5.91 1.19
N LEU A 106 -7.39 -5.07 1.82
CA LEU A 106 -7.49 -3.64 1.51
C LEU A 106 -6.15 -2.92 1.69
N ASN A 107 -5.47 -3.17 2.82
CA ASN A 107 -4.14 -2.61 3.07
C ASN A 107 -3.12 -3.06 2.01
N ARG A 108 -3.18 -4.32 1.57
CA ARG A 108 -2.25 -4.84 0.57
C ARG A 108 -2.50 -4.24 -0.80
N ILE A 109 -3.75 -4.19 -1.25
CA ILE A 109 -4.15 -3.59 -2.53
C ILE A 109 -3.69 -2.14 -2.56
N MET A 110 -4.05 -1.33 -1.56
CA MET A 110 -3.68 0.08 -1.54
C MET A 110 -2.17 0.29 -1.45
N LYS A 111 -1.47 -0.50 -0.65
CA LYS A 111 -0.01 -0.40 -0.55
C LYS A 111 0.68 -0.72 -1.88
N MET A 112 0.19 -1.71 -2.63
CA MET A 112 0.71 -2.02 -3.96
C MET A 112 0.43 -0.86 -4.93
N THR A 113 -0.80 -0.36 -4.98
CA THR A 113 -1.21 0.77 -5.83
C THR A 113 -0.35 2.01 -5.58
N LEU A 114 -0.18 2.43 -4.32
CA LEU A 114 0.61 3.62 -3.99
C LEU A 114 2.09 3.44 -4.30
N LYS A 115 2.66 2.25 -4.04
CA LYS A 115 4.05 1.96 -4.41
C LYS A 115 4.27 2.00 -5.92
N SER A 116 3.36 1.41 -6.70
CA SER A 116 3.41 1.49 -8.16
C SER A 116 3.26 2.91 -8.67
N TYR A 117 2.41 3.72 -8.03
CA TYR A 117 2.24 5.14 -8.38
C TYR A 117 3.47 5.97 -8.07
N LEU A 118 4.13 5.73 -6.93
CA LEU A 118 5.41 6.34 -6.58
C LEU A 118 6.48 6.01 -7.63
N GLU A 119 6.61 4.75 -8.03
CA GLU A 119 7.55 4.36 -9.09
C GLU A 119 7.22 5.02 -10.43
N TYR A 120 5.93 5.15 -10.76
CA TYR A 120 5.52 5.89 -11.94
C TYR A 120 5.97 7.36 -11.87
N ILE A 121 5.75 8.05 -10.75
CA ILE A 121 6.19 9.44 -10.54
C ILE A 121 7.72 9.56 -10.65
N ARG A 122 8.46 8.57 -10.16
CA ARG A 122 9.93 8.52 -10.27
C ARG A 122 10.45 8.48 -11.70
N GLN A 123 9.61 8.16 -12.68
CA GLN A 123 10.00 8.10 -14.09
C GLN A 123 9.55 9.34 -14.88
N LYS A 124 8.96 10.35 -14.21
CA LYS A 124 8.40 11.54 -14.85
C LYS A 124 9.14 12.81 -14.42
N THR A 125 8.99 13.83 -15.25
CA THR A 125 9.40 15.21 -14.99
C THR A 125 8.15 16.06 -15.05
N PHE A 126 8.03 17.05 -14.16
CA PHE A 126 6.82 17.85 -13.99
C PHE A 126 7.10 19.33 -14.18
N ASN A 127 6.10 20.08 -14.65
CA ASN A 127 6.03 21.52 -14.43
C ASN A 127 5.32 21.80 -13.09
N ARG A 128 5.25 23.08 -12.67
CA ARG A 128 4.57 23.50 -11.43
C ARG A 128 3.15 22.95 -11.30
N PHE A 129 2.38 22.96 -12.40
CA PHE A 129 0.98 22.53 -12.39
C PHE A 129 0.84 21.01 -12.33
N GLY A 130 1.84 20.28 -12.81
CA GLY A 130 1.98 18.84 -12.59
C GLY A 130 2.10 18.52 -11.10
N LEU A 131 2.99 19.21 -10.38
CA LEU A 131 3.12 19.07 -8.92
C LEU A 131 1.81 19.38 -8.20
N GLN A 132 1.16 20.49 -8.54
CA GLN A 132 -0.11 20.89 -7.93
C GLN A 132 -1.22 19.86 -8.19
N GLN A 133 -1.28 19.24 -9.38
CA GLN A 133 -2.23 18.18 -9.65
C GLN A 133 -1.95 16.95 -8.78
N ILE A 134 -0.69 16.56 -8.63
CA ILE A 134 -0.30 15.44 -7.76
C ILE A 134 -0.66 15.76 -6.29
N GLN A 135 -0.48 17.01 -5.85
CA GLN A 135 -0.88 17.46 -4.51
C GLN A 135 -2.38 17.27 -4.27
N ILE A 136 -3.24 17.69 -5.21
CA ILE A 136 -4.70 17.49 -5.13
C ILE A 136 -5.05 16.01 -5.13
N ASP A 137 -4.45 15.24 -6.03
CA ASP A 137 -4.70 13.82 -6.20
C ASP A 137 -4.35 13.02 -4.95
N VAL A 138 -3.17 13.28 -4.36
CA VAL A 138 -2.71 12.63 -3.12
C VAL A 138 -3.58 13.02 -1.93
N HIS A 139 -3.92 14.30 -1.78
CA HIS A 139 -4.78 14.73 -0.68
C HIS A 139 -6.18 14.09 -0.77
N CYS A 140 -6.73 13.97 -1.98
CA CYS A 140 -7.99 13.27 -2.19
C CYS A 140 -7.91 11.78 -1.83
N LEU A 141 -6.83 11.10 -2.23
CA LEU A 141 -6.57 9.71 -1.84
C LEU A 141 -6.46 9.58 -0.33
N GLU A 142 -5.73 10.47 0.33
CA GLU A 142 -5.57 10.48 1.77
C GLU A 142 -6.92 10.58 2.49
N LEU A 143 -7.74 11.57 2.13
CA LEU A 143 -9.05 11.81 2.72
C LEU A 143 -10.03 10.65 2.56
N ARG A 144 -10.01 9.97 1.40
CA ARG A 144 -11.02 8.95 1.07
C ARG A 144 -10.57 7.53 1.39
N VAL A 145 -9.27 7.24 1.40
CA VAL A 145 -8.76 5.89 1.61
C VAL A 145 -8.40 5.65 3.08
N LEU A 146 -7.76 6.62 3.77
CA LEU A 146 -7.29 6.41 5.15
C LEU A 146 -8.37 5.92 6.12
N PRO A 147 -9.63 6.40 6.09
CA PRO A 147 -10.67 5.93 7.01
C PRO A 147 -10.94 4.42 6.94
N HIS A 148 -10.57 3.78 5.82
CA HIS A 148 -10.76 2.34 5.60
C HIS A 148 -9.50 1.51 5.93
N LEU A 149 -8.41 2.12 6.40
CA LEU A 149 -7.11 1.46 6.58
C LEU A 149 -6.64 1.51 8.04
N LYS A 150 -6.50 0.34 8.67
CA LYS A 150 -6.09 0.23 10.10
C LYS A 150 -4.69 0.75 10.44
N ASN A 151 -3.75 0.82 9.48
CA ASN A 151 -2.37 1.26 9.74
C ASN A 151 -2.02 2.51 8.93
N GLU A 152 -2.65 3.63 9.28
CA GLU A 152 -2.54 4.90 8.56
C GLU A 152 -1.09 5.40 8.43
N GLY A 153 -0.22 5.13 9.40
CA GLY A 153 1.16 5.66 9.41
C GLY A 153 1.98 5.24 8.19
N ILE A 154 1.80 4.00 7.73
CA ILE A 154 2.49 3.51 6.52
C ILE A 154 1.97 4.24 5.28
N PHE A 155 0.67 4.51 5.20
CA PHE A 155 0.06 5.18 4.05
C PHE A 155 0.39 6.66 4.02
N LYS A 156 0.35 7.35 5.17
CA LYS A 156 0.81 8.74 5.32
C LYS A 156 2.25 8.90 4.83
N SER A 157 3.16 8.03 5.28
CA SER A 157 4.54 8.02 4.79
C SER A 157 4.65 7.79 3.28
N LEU A 158 3.81 6.93 2.69
CA LEU A 158 3.80 6.72 1.24
C LEU A 158 3.26 7.94 0.48
N PHE A 159 2.25 8.63 1.02
CA PHE A 159 1.74 9.88 0.45
C PHE A 159 2.81 10.97 0.49
N ASP A 160 3.52 11.11 1.61
CA ASP A 160 4.65 12.04 1.74
C ASP A 160 5.78 11.72 0.75
N ASP A 161 6.13 10.43 0.61
CA ASP A 161 7.14 9.98 -0.35
C ASP A 161 6.75 10.32 -1.80
N ILE A 162 5.46 10.18 -2.14
CA ILE A 162 4.92 10.54 -3.45
C ILE A 162 5.08 12.04 -3.71
N ILE A 163 4.67 12.88 -2.76
CA ILE A 163 4.75 14.35 -2.89
C ILE A 163 6.22 14.79 -2.97
N SER A 164 7.07 14.28 -2.08
CA SER A 164 8.50 14.57 -2.06
C SER A 164 9.20 14.15 -3.36
N SER A 165 8.87 12.96 -3.87
CA SER A 165 9.38 12.49 -5.16
C SER A 165 8.89 13.33 -6.33
N CYS A 166 7.66 13.85 -6.28
CA CYS A 166 7.15 14.74 -7.33
C CYS A 166 7.85 16.11 -7.27
N TYR A 167 7.97 16.69 -6.07
CA TYR A 167 8.60 17.99 -5.84
C TYR A 167 10.04 18.02 -6.39
N SER A 168 10.85 17.01 -6.04
CA SER A 168 12.24 16.89 -6.51
C SER A 168 12.39 16.74 -8.03
N ARG A 169 11.31 16.36 -8.74
CA ARG A 169 11.28 16.16 -10.19
C ARG A 169 10.54 17.26 -10.93
N THR A 170 10.13 18.30 -10.21
CA THR A 170 9.39 19.43 -10.76
C THR A 170 10.35 20.57 -11.08
N ILE A 171 10.23 21.12 -12.28
CA ILE A 171 10.94 22.34 -12.66
C ILE A 171 10.23 23.53 -11.98
N GLN A 172 10.98 24.29 -11.19
CA GLN A 172 10.47 25.43 -10.41
C GLN A 172 9.25 25.01 -9.55
N PRO A 173 9.47 24.15 -8.54
CA PRO A 173 8.38 23.60 -7.76
C PRO A 173 7.70 24.70 -6.94
N GLU A 174 6.38 24.72 -6.99
CA GLU A 174 5.53 25.62 -6.22
C GLU A 174 4.27 24.86 -5.79
N PHE A 175 4.05 24.76 -4.48
CA PHE A 175 2.86 24.12 -3.94
C PHE A 175 1.63 24.99 -4.13
N MET A 176 0.49 24.35 -4.38
CA MET A 176 -0.81 25.01 -4.32
C MET A 176 -1.17 25.29 -2.87
N ASN A 177 -1.87 26.40 -2.64
CA ASN A 177 -2.39 26.76 -1.33
C ASN A 177 -3.23 25.59 -0.75
N PRO A 178 -2.90 25.08 0.46
CA PRO A 178 -3.61 23.96 1.07
C PRO A 178 -5.13 24.15 1.17
N GLN A 179 -5.60 25.38 1.38
CA GLN A 179 -7.05 25.69 1.45
C GLN A 179 -7.74 25.40 0.11
N VAL A 180 -7.09 25.76 -1.00
CA VAL A 180 -7.60 25.48 -2.35
C VAL A 180 -7.60 23.98 -2.60
N VAL A 181 -6.54 23.28 -2.21
CA VAL A 181 -6.44 21.83 -2.34
C VAL A 181 -7.60 21.14 -1.60
N SER A 182 -7.83 21.49 -0.34
CA SER A 182 -8.93 20.91 0.45
C SER A 182 -10.30 21.22 -0.16
N LEU A 183 -10.53 22.43 -0.66
CA LEU A 183 -11.78 22.80 -1.35
C LEU A 183 -12.01 21.94 -2.61
N LEU A 184 -10.97 21.73 -3.41
CA LEU A 184 -11.06 20.90 -4.63
C LEU A 184 -11.31 19.43 -4.34
N CYS A 185 -10.87 18.93 -3.18
CA CYS A 185 -11.10 17.55 -2.75
C CYS A 185 -12.46 17.34 -2.06
N GLN A 186 -13.07 18.39 -1.49
CA GLN A 186 -14.41 18.34 -0.89
C GLN A 186 -15.52 18.17 -1.93
N ASN A 187 -15.32 18.74 -3.12
CA ASN A 187 -16.28 18.64 -4.24
C ASN A 187 -16.21 17.30 -5.01
N PHE A 188 -15.68 16.25 -4.36
CA PHE A 188 -15.65 14.87 -4.87
C PHE A 188 -16.87 14.08 -4.40
#